data_AF-A0A7X6Q440-F1
#
_entry.id   AF-A0A7X6Q440-F1
#
_cell.length_a   1.000
_cell.length_b   1.000
_cell.length_c   1.000
_cell.angle_alpha   90.00
_cell.angle_beta   90.00
_cell.angle_gamma   90.00
#
_symmetry.space_group_name_H-M   'P 1'
#
loop_
_entity.id
_entity.type
_entity.pdbx_description
1 polymer ?
#
loop_
_entity_poly.entity_id
_entity_poly.type
_entity_poly.pdbx_seq_one_letter_code
_entity_poly.pdbx_strand_id
1 'polypeptide(L)'
;MQRLDFLKQKKALTVILLTTLLSFNSFAEETEKSELTETAAESVVQTEVDQAEESESESTEPNFADLERLRDFDHDLVDFSTAPKRSYKQNFKDEILAFCISTAYQDTAAIRDDALYTAAALHDWGRFELEESIESVTALVAEHLGKVYRYDDNEPTELVEHVERAEKTEQPQEVKLLKCMDLYHSPDLEELAKEYVIDADRSYAEDHAHTP
;
A
#
# COMPACT_ATOMS: atom_id res chain seq x y z
N MET A 1 75.14 -16.49 -1.99
CA MET A 1 73.96 -16.16 -1.16
C MET A 1 72.74 -16.35 -2.05
N GLN A 2 72.07 -17.51 -1.96
CA GLN A 2 70.87 -17.72 -1.11
C GLN A 2 69.75 -16.73 -1.44
N ARG A 3 68.50 -17.11 -1.71
CA ARG A 3 67.85 -18.41 -1.83
C ARG A 3 66.45 -18.11 -2.37
N LEU A 4 65.97 -18.97 -3.27
CA LEU A 4 64.56 -19.35 -3.38
C LEU A 4 63.91 -19.48 -1.99
N ASP A 5 62.65 -19.07 -1.84
CA ASP A 5 61.63 -19.69 -0.96
C ASP A 5 60.67 -18.64 -0.36
N PHE A 6 59.55 -18.36 -1.04
CA PHE A 6 58.31 -17.94 -0.37
C PHE A 6 57.08 -18.63 -1.01
N LEU A 7 57.25 -19.91 -1.35
CA LEU A 7 56.15 -20.87 -1.51
C LEU A 7 56.34 -21.96 -0.46
N LYS A 8 55.89 -21.70 0.79
CA LYS A 8 55.47 -22.69 1.81
C LYS A 8 55.44 -22.05 3.20
N GLN A 9 54.30 -21.52 3.62
CA GLN A 9 53.80 -21.68 4.99
C GLN A 9 52.47 -20.93 5.15
N LYS A 10 51.37 -21.64 4.98
CA LYS A 10 50.29 -21.70 5.96
C LYS A 10 49.58 -23.02 5.72
N LYS A 11 50.14 -24.04 6.37
CA LYS A 11 49.57 -25.37 6.48
C LYS A 11 48.24 -25.27 7.22
N ALA A 12 47.31 -26.11 6.78
CA ALA A 12 46.22 -26.72 7.52
C ALA A 12 46.10 -26.30 8.99
N LEU A 13 45.02 -25.60 9.32
CA LEU A 13 44.45 -25.60 10.65
C LEU A 13 43.07 -26.25 10.57
N THR A 14 43.08 -27.58 10.53
CA THR A 14 41.98 -28.38 11.04
C THR A 14 42.07 -28.29 12.56
N VAL A 15 41.18 -27.52 13.19
CA VAL A 15 40.89 -27.66 14.62
C VAL A 15 39.39 -27.66 14.79
N ILE A 16 38.94 -28.83 15.24
CA ILE A 16 37.64 -29.20 15.75
C ILE A 16 37.28 -28.30 16.93
N LEU A 17 36.08 -27.71 16.97
CA LEU A 17 35.43 -27.42 18.25
C LEU A 17 33.90 -27.32 18.13
N LEU A 18 33.27 -28.32 18.76
CA LEU A 18 31.97 -28.39 19.44
C LEU A 18 30.69 -27.88 18.74
N THR A 19 29.88 -28.86 18.35
CA THR A 19 28.42 -28.86 18.35
C THR A 19 27.86 -28.47 19.72
N THR A 20 27.09 -27.38 19.81
CA THR A 20 26.10 -27.18 20.87
C THR A 20 24.72 -27.27 20.26
N LEU A 21 24.08 -28.42 20.50
CA LEU A 21 22.64 -28.65 20.35
C LEU A 21 21.92 -27.69 21.31
N LEU A 22 21.20 -26.71 20.78
CA LEU A 22 20.13 -26.05 21.53
C LEU A 22 18.93 -26.97 21.47
N SER A 23 18.77 -27.76 22.52
CA SER A 23 17.57 -28.53 22.80
C SER A 23 16.39 -27.58 22.94
N PHE A 24 15.38 -27.78 22.09
CA PHE A 24 14.01 -27.37 22.35
C PHE A 24 13.58 -27.93 23.70
N ASN A 25 13.43 -27.07 24.70
CA ASN A 25 12.67 -27.40 25.90
C ASN A 25 11.22 -27.02 25.66
N SER A 26 10.39 -28.06 25.57
CA SER A 26 8.96 -28.03 25.73
C SER A 26 8.62 -27.29 27.03
N PHE A 27 8.02 -26.12 26.95
CA PHE A 27 7.36 -25.49 28.09
C PHE A 27 5.92 -26.00 28.11
N ALA A 28 5.71 -27.08 28.87
CA ALA A 28 4.39 -27.45 29.35
C ALA A 28 4.09 -26.52 30.53
N GLU A 29 3.14 -25.61 30.36
CA GLU A 29 2.66 -24.78 31.46
C GLU A 29 1.58 -25.56 32.22
N GLU A 30 1.94 -25.96 33.44
CA GLU A 30 1.06 -26.61 34.41
C GLU A 30 0.00 -25.62 34.87
N THR A 31 -1.26 -26.04 34.73
CA THR A 31 -2.44 -25.37 35.26
C THR A 31 -2.45 -25.40 36.79
N GLU A 32 -2.36 -24.24 37.43
CA GLU A 32 -2.64 -24.11 38.87
C GLU A 32 -4.14 -23.84 39.09
N LYS A 33 -4.78 -24.82 39.72
CA LYS A 33 -6.20 -24.87 40.04
C LYS A 33 -6.48 -24.01 41.29
N SER A 34 -7.23 -22.91 41.14
CA SER A 34 -7.88 -22.22 42.25
C SER A 34 -9.37 -22.51 42.22
N GLU A 35 -9.87 -23.10 43.30
CA GLU A 35 -11.25 -23.54 43.51
C GLU A 35 -11.92 -22.56 44.48
N LEU A 36 -12.98 -21.88 44.05
CA LEU A 36 -14.05 -21.41 44.94
C LEU A 36 -15.36 -21.17 44.16
N THR A 37 -16.26 -22.15 44.27
CA THR A 37 -17.73 -22.08 44.39
C THR A 37 -18.53 -21.08 43.53
N GLU A 38 -19.46 -21.58 42.69
CA GLU A 38 -20.90 -21.72 43.02
C GLU A 38 -21.78 -21.91 41.74
N THR A 39 -22.51 -23.02 41.71
CA THR A 39 -23.81 -23.30 41.02
C THR A 39 -23.98 -23.22 39.49
N ALA A 40 -24.27 -24.42 38.94
CA ALA A 40 -25.42 -24.78 38.09
C ALA A 40 -25.46 -24.44 36.59
N ALA A 41 -25.91 -25.47 35.84
CA ALA A 41 -26.49 -25.49 34.50
C ALA A 41 -25.53 -25.55 33.28
N GLU A 42 -25.10 -26.76 32.95
CA GLU A 42 -25.48 -27.48 31.73
C GLU A 42 -25.75 -26.65 30.45
N SER A 43 -24.80 -26.67 29.50
CA SER A 43 -25.08 -27.00 28.10
C SER A 43 -23.78 -27.18 27.31
N VAL A 44 -23.62 -28.37 26.78
CA VAL A 44 -22.63 -28.79 25.78
C VAL A 44 -22.92 -28.05 24.47
N VAL A 45 -21.94 -27.34 23.89
CA VAL A 45 -21.85 -27.13 22.43
C VAL A 45 -20.39 -27.21 22.01
N GLN A 46 -20.20 -27.98 20.95
CA GLN A 46 -18.95 -28.44 20.39
C GLN A 46 -18.17 -27.34 19.67
N THR A 47 -16.86 -27.57 19.65
CA THR A 47 -15.85 -27.01 18.76
C THR A 47 -16.30 -26.99 17.30
N GLU A 48 -16.36 -25.80 16.71
CA GLU A 48 -16.11 -25.57 15.29
C GLU A 48 -15.05 -24.47 15.19
N VAL A 49 -13.83 -24.90 14.85
CA VAL A 49 -12.76 -24.01 14.40
C VAL A 49 -13.00 -23.85 12.91
N ASP A 50 -13.69 -22.78 12.54
CA ASP A 50 -13.74 -22.38 11.13
C ASP A 50 -12.35 -21.92 10.72
N GLN A 51 -11.74 -22.72 9.85
CA GLN A 51 -10.62 -22.29 9.02
C GLN A 51 -11.16 -21.19 8.12
N ALA A 52 -10.79 -19.95 8.43
CA ALA A 52 -10.83 -18.88 7.45
C ALA A 52 -9.90 -19.30 6.31
N GLU A 53 -10.50 -19.67 5.18
CA GLU A 53 -9.80 -19.79 3.91
C GLU A 53 -9.21 -18.42 3.59
N GLU A 54 -7.92 -18.29 3.84
CA GLU A 54 -7.07 -17.24 3.29
C GLU A 54 -7.06 -17.49 1.77
N SER A 55 -8.04 -16.93 1.06
CA SER A 55 -8.05 -16.96 -0.39
C SER A 55 -6.83 -16.17 -0.85
N GLU A 56 -5.79 -16.88 -1.30
CA GLU A 56 -4.66 -16.30 -2.02
C GLU A 56 -5.21 -15.35 -3.07
N SER A 57 -4.94 -14.05 -2.91
CA SER A 57 -5.31 -13.03 -3.87
C SER A 57 -4.66 -13.41 -5.21
N GLU A 58 -5.44 -13.92 -6.14
CA GLU A 58 -5.01 -14.07 -7.53
C GLU A 58 -4.69 -12.65 -8.01
N SER A 59 -3.39 -12.33 -8.08
CA SER A 59 -2.90 -10.96 -8.29
C SER A 59 -3.27 -10.50 -9.69
N THR A 60 -4.45 -9.91 -9.82
CA THR A 60 -4.85 -9.19 -11.02
C THR A 60 -4.27 -7.78 -10.92
N GLU A 61 -3.65 -7.32 -12.00
CA GLU A 61 -3.18 -5.94 -12.15
C GLU A 61 -4.34 -4.97 -11.86
N PRO A 62 -4.14 -3.89 -11.07
CA PRO A 62 -5.19 -2.91 -10.80
C PRO A 62 -5.78 -2.37 -12.09
N ASN A 63 -7.11 -2.41 -12.21
CA ASN A 63 -7.81 -1.91 -13.38
C ASN A 63 -8.87 -0.89 -12.95
N PHE A 64 -8.80 0.31 -13.51
CA PHE A 64 -9.72 1.40 -13.19
C PHE A 64 -11.18 1.07 -13.56
N ALA A 65 -11.39 0.19 -14.55
CA ALA A 65 -12.72 -0.28 -14.94
C ALA A 65 -13.38 -1.22 -13.91
N ASP A 66 -12.65 -1.64 -12.86
CA ASP A 66 -13.16 -2.52 -11.82
C ASP A 66 -13.72 -1.79 -10.60
N LEU A 67 -13.57 -0.45 -10.50
CA LEU A 67 -13.96 0.31 -9.32
C LEU A 67 -15.44 0.13 -8.93
N GLU A 68 -16.35 0.11 -9.91
CA GLU A 68 -17.78 -0.13 -9.64
C GLU A 68 -18.07 -1.52 -9.07
N ARG A 69 -17.29 -2.54 -9.45
CA ARG A 69 -17.47 -3.91 -8.94
C ARG A 69 -16.98 -4.05 -7.49
N LEU A 70 -16.03 -3.19 -7.10
CA LEU A 70 -15.41 -3.20 -5.78
C LEU A 70 -16.15 -2.34 -4.75
N ARG A 71 -17.31 -1.78 -5.13
CA ARG A 71 -18.06 -0.77 -4.37
C ARG A 71 -18.92 -1.31 -3.22
N ASP A 72 -18.62 -2.48 -2.70
CA ASP A 72 -19.40 -3.09 -1.61
C ASP A 72 -18.85 -2.65 -0.24
N PHE A 73 -19.16 -1.41 0.17
CA PHE A 73 -18.71 -0.87 1.45
C PHE A 73 -19.77 -1.02 2.53
N ASP A 74 -19.38 -1.66 3.64
CA ASP A 74 -20.14 -1.55 4.88
C ASP A 74 -19.90 -0.19 5.53
N HIS A 75 -20.87 0.72 5.39
CA HIS A 75 -20.83 2.06 5.96
C HIS A 75 -20.77 2.09 7.49
N ASP A 76 -21.02 0.96 8.18
CA ASP A 76 -20.92 0.87 9.63
C ASP A 76 -19.49 0.61 10.13
N LEU A 77 -18.56 0.22 9.23
CA LEU A 77 -17.19 -0.15 9.59
C LEU A 77 -16.13 0.92 9.30
N VAL A 78 -16.44 1.90 8.44
CA VAL A 78 -15.49 2.93 8.00
C VAL A 78 -16.13 4.33 8.07
N ASP A 79 -15.46 5.27 8.73
CA ASP A 79 -15.91 6.66 8.80
C ASP A 79 -15.61 7.40 7.49
N PHE A 80 -16.60 7.45 6.61
CA PHE A 80 -16.54 8.22 5.37
C PHE A 80 -17.00 9.67 5.54
N SER A 81 -17.28 10.18 6.75
CA SER A 81 -17.98 11.47 6.95
C SER A 81 -17.29 12.72 6.38
N THR A 82 -16.04 12.59 5.90
CA THR A 82 -15.31 13.65 5.21
C THR A 82 -15.43 13.58 3.69
N ALA A 83 -15.51 12.39 3.07
CA ALA A 83 -15.54 12.24 1.62
C ALA A 83 -16.79 12.86 0.95
N PRO A 84 -18.02 12.67 1.47
CA PRO A 84 -19.22 13.33 0.93
C PRO A 84 -19.18 14.86 1.00
N LYS A 85 -18.34 15.45 1.86
CA LYS A 85 -18.23 16.91 2.07
C LYS A 85 -17.20 17.56 1.14
N ARG A 86 -16.33 16.79 0.50
CA ARG A 86 -15.40 17.29 -0.50
C ARG A 86 -16.15 17.55 -1.80
N SER A 87 -15.64 18.45 -2.64
CA SER A 87 -16.23 18.62 -3.97
C SER A 87 -16.04 17.35 -4.80
N TYR A 88 -16.90 17.13 -5.79
CA TYR A 88 -16.79 16.00 -6.71
C TYR A 88 -15.45 15.99 -7.43
N LYS A 89 -14.93 17.17 -7.78
CA LYS A 89 -13.57 17.31 -8.32
C LYS A 89 -12.51 16.78 -7.37
N GLN A 90 -12.61 17.12 -6.09
CA GLN A 90 -11.62 16.70 -5.11
C GLN A 90 -11.68 15.17 -4.90
N ASN A 91 -12.88 14.59 -4.80
CA ASN A 91 -13.03 13.13 -4.70
C ASN A 91 -12.47 12.41 -5.93
N PHE A 92 -12.70 12.93 -7.14
CA PHE A 92 -12.13 12.38 -8.37
C PHE A 92 -10.58 12.39 -8.35
N LYS A 93 -9.96 13.48 -7.88
CA LYS A 93 -8.50 13.56 -7.76
C LYS A 93 -7.96 12.61 -6.68
N ASP A 94 -8.67 12.49 -5.56
CA ASP A 94 -8.32 11.58 -4.47
C ASP A 94 -8.41 10.11 -4.94
N GLU A 95 -9.45 9.77 -5.71
CA GLU A 95 -9.65 8.44 -6.30
C GLU A 95 -8.52 8.06 -7.26
N ILE A 96 -8.12 8.99 -8.14
CA ILE A 96 -7.02 8.75 -9.07
C ILE A 96 -5.66 8.66 -8.35
N LEU A 97 -5.45 9.43 -7.28
CA LEU A 97 -4.27 9.27 -6.44
C LEU A 97 -4.21 7.87 -5.80
N ALA A 98 -5.32 7.39 -5.24
CA ALA A 98 -5.42 6.05 -4.66
C ALA A 98 -5.17 4.97 -5.72
N PHE A 99 -5.76 5.11 -6.92
CA PHE A 99 -5.51 4.20 -8.05
C PHE A 99 -4.04 4.22 -8.52
N CYS A 100 -3.40 5.39 -8.57
CA CYS A 100 -1.97 5.50 -8.87
C CYS A 100 -1.13 4.73 -7.85
N ILE A 101 -1.43 4.88 -6.54
CA ILE A 101 -0.72 4.16 -5.47
C ILE A 101 -0.91 2.65 -5.64
N SER A 102 -2.14 2.18 -5.89
CA SER A 102 -2.40 0.76 -6.14
C SER A 102 -1.57 0.22 -7.30
N THR A 103 -1.54 0.94 -8.43
CA THR A 103 -0.77 0.58 -9.63
C THR A 103 0.74 0.59 -9.35
N ALA A 104 1.22 1.61 -8.64
CA ALA A 104 2.64 1.76 -8.33
C ALA A 104 3.17 0.61 -7.45
N TYR A 105 2.35 0.13 -6.51
CA TYR A 105 2.70 -0.89 -5.54
C TYR A 105 2.00 -2.23 -5.80
N GLN A 106 1.62 -2.50 -7.05
CA GLN A 106 0.84 -3.70 -7.43
C GLN A 106 1.46 -5.03 -7.00
N ASP A 107 2.79 -5.10 -6.88
CA ASP A 107 3.53 -6.30 -6.45
C ASP A 107 3.40 -6.57 -4.94
N THR A 108 2.84 -5.64 -4.17
CA THR A 108 2.56 -5.79 -2.73
C THR A 108 1.07 -5.82 -2.49
N ALA A 109 0.48 -7.03 -2.42
CA ALA A 109 -0.97 -7.25 -2.33
C ALA A 109 -1.65 -6.37 -1.27
N ALA A 110 -1.12 -6.30 -0.05
CA ALA A 110 -1.70 -5.48 1.01
C ALA A 110 -1.80 -3.98 0.66
N ILE A 111 -0.81 -3.42 -0.06
CA ILE A 111 -0.82 -2.02 -0.48
C ILE A 111 -1.73 -1.85 -1.71
N ARG A 112 -1.60 -2.77 -2.68
CA ARG A 112 -2.41 -2.80 -3.90
C ARG A 112 -3.90 -2.78 -3.56
N ASP A 113 -4.32 -3.71 -2.71
CA ASP A 113 -5.72 -3.95 -2.39
C ASP A 113 -6.28 -2.80 -1.56
N ASP A 114 -5.59 -2.37 -0.49
CA ASP A 114 -6.00 -1.23 0.34
C ASP A 114 -6.20 0.05 -0.49
N ALA A 115 -5.25 0.35 -1.38
CA ALA A 115 -5.33 1.53 -2.24
C ALA A 115 -6.42 1.40 -3.33
N LEU A 116 -6.63 0.20 -3.89
CA LEU A 116 -7.69 -0.04 -4.88
C LEU A 116 -9.08 0.03 -4.25
N TYR A 117 -9.27 -0.56 -3.07
CA TYR A 117 -10.49 -0.42 -2.29
C TYR A 117 -10.72 1.05 -1.88
N THR A 118 -9.67 1.79 -1.54
CA THR A 118 -9.79 3.24 -1.27
C THR A 118 -10.29 4.01 -2.50
N ALA A 119 -9.79 3.70 -3.71
CA ALA A 119 -10.27 4.30 -4.95
C ALA A 119 -11.76 3.99 -5.17
N ALA A 120 -12.16 2.71 -5.03
CA ALA A 120 -13.55 2.30 -5.17
C ALA A 120 -14.48 2.98 -4.13
N ALA A 121 -13.99 3.21 -2.90
CA ALA A 121 -14.76 3.89 -1.84
C ALA A 121 -15.01 5.38 -2.15
N LEU A 122 -14.03 6.03 -2.77
CA LEU A 122 -14.17 7.44 -3.16
C LEU A 122 -15.15 7.59 -4.34
N HIS A 123 -15.25 6.57 -5.18
CA HIS A 123 -16.17 6.53 -6.30
C HIS A 123 -17.64 6.67 -5.87
N ASP A 124 -18.03 6.14 -4.71
CA ASP A 124 -19.39 6.30 -4.15
C ASP A 124 -19.81 7.76 -3.94
N TRP A 125 -18.84 8.63 -3.67
CA TRP A 125 -19.05 10.05 -3.39
C TRP A 125 -18.60 10.93 -4.56
N GLY A 126 -18.20 10.31 -5.67
CA GLY A 126 -17.87 10.96 -6.93
C GLY A 126 -19.12 11.22 -7.78
N ARG A 127 -18.96 12.05 -8.80
CA ARG A 127 -19.98 12.27 -9.83
C ARG A 127 -19.29 12.59 -11.15
N PHE A 128 -18.89 11.56 -11.87
CA PHE A 128 -18.16 11.69 -13.12
C PHE A 128 -18.47 10.53 -14.07
N GLU A 129 -18.18 10.72 -15.35
CA GLU A 129 -18.40 9.69 -16.39
C GLU A 129 -17.28 8.64 -16.36
N LEU A 130 -17.45 7.58 -15.56
CA LEU A 130 -16.42 6.56 -15.36
C LEU A 130 -15.96 5.93 -16.67
N GLU A 131 -16.90 5.37 -17.44
CA GLU A 131 -16.60 4.65 -18.70
C GLU A 131 -15.79 5.51 -19.68
N GLU A 132 -16.11 6.81 -19.77
CA GLU A 132 -15.43 7.76 -20.66
C GLU A 132 -14.02 8.11 -20.15
N SER A 133 -13.79 8.04 -18.84
CA SER A 133 -12.53 8.42 -18.21
C SER A 133 -11.47 7.31 -18.19
N ILE A 134 -11.85 6.03 -18.35
CA ILE A 134 -10.97 4.86 -18.14
C ILE A 134 -9.65 4.97 -18.91
N GLU A 135 -9.71 5.25 -20.22
CA GLU A 135 -8.51 5.30 -21.06
C GLU A 135 -7.59 6.45 -20.64
N SER A 136 -8.16 7.64 -20.47
CA SER A 136 -7.43 8.86 -20.11
C SER A 136 -6.76 8.78 -18.74
N VAL A 137 -7.48 8.26 -17.73
CA VAL A 137 -6.96 8.08 -16.37
C VAL A 137 -5.85 7.03 -16.36
N THR A 138 -6.07 5.88 -17.00
CA THR A 138 -5.08 4.79 -17.05
C THR A 138 -3.80 5.24 -17.75
N ALA A 139 -3.93 5.98 -18.86
CA ALA A 139 -2.80 6.54 -19.59
C ALA A 139 -2.01 7.57 -18.74
N LEU A 140 -2.71 8.46 -18.03
CA LEU A 140 -2.09 9.47 -17.17
C LEU A 140 -1.29 8.83 -16.03
N VAL A 141 -1.83 7.80 -15.39
CA VAL A 141 -1.14 7.03 -14.34
C VAL A 141 0.11 6.35 -14.90
N ALA A 142 -0.02 5.65 -16.02
CA ALA A 142 1.12 4.98 -16.66
C ALA A 142 2.23 5.97 -17.05
N GLU A 143 1.85 7.15 -17.57
CA GLU A 143 2.80 8.22 -17.92
C GLU A 143 3.60 8.67 -16.68
N HIS A 144 2.91 8.99 -15.60
CA HIS A 144 3.56 9.47 -14.37
C HIS A 144 4.45 8.41 -13.74
N LEU A 145 3.99 7.15 -13.68
CA LEU A 145 4.79 6.04 -13.19
C LEU A 145 6.01 5.76 -14.07
N GLY A 146 5.92 6.01 -15.38
CA GLY A 146 7.01 5.87 -16.35
C GLY A 146 8.10 6.96 -16.28
N LYS A 147 7.87 8.08 -15.59
CA LYS A 147 8.84 9.20 -15.49
C LYS A 147 10.14 8.75 -14.83
N VAL A 148 11.28 9.15 -15.37
CA VAL A 148 12.60 8.86 -14.80
C VAL A 148 13.03 10.02 -13.89
N TYR A 149 13.04 9.80 -12.58
CA TYR A 149 13.49 10.79 -11.60
C TYR A 149 15.00 10.60 -11.43
N ARG A 150 15.79 11.55 -11.92
CA ARG A 150 17.23 11.58 -11.73
C ARG A 150 17.56 12.78 -10.86
N TYR A 151 18.37 12.55 -9.84
CA TYR A 151 19.09 13.63 -9.18
C TYR A 151 20.20 14.10 -10.12
N ASP A 152 20.13 15.33 -10.64
CA ASP A 152 21.20 15.94 -11.43
C ASP A 152 22.27 16.48 -10.48
N ASP A 153 23.50 15.99 -10.59
CA ASP A 153 24.62 16.43 -9.79
C ASP A 153 25.24 17.78 -10.25
N ASN A 154 24.72 18.35 -11.34
CA ASN A 154 25.14 19.65 -11.87
C ASN A 154 24.21 20.80 -11.46
N GLU A 155 23.14 20.55 -10.71
CA GLU A 155 22.29 21.60 -10.18
C GLU A 155 22.86 22.12 -8.83
N PRO A 156 23.15 23.44 -8.70
CA PRO A 156 23.72 23.98 -7.48
C PRO A 156 22.68 23.93 -6.34
N THR A 157 22.82 22.94 -5.46
CA THR A 157 22.00 22.82 -4.26
C THR A 157 22.59 23.71 -3.15
N GLU A 158 22.15 24.97 -3.08
CA GLU A 158 22.50 25.90 -1.98
C GLU A 158 21.95 25.46 -0.60
N LEU A 159 21.32 24.28 -0.48
CA LEU A 159 20.52 23.90 0.68
C LEU A 159 20.71 22.45 1.15
N VAL A 160 21.93 21.92 1.18
CA VAL A 160 22.14 20.60 1.83
C VAL A 160 23.52 20.48 2.51
N GLU A 161 23.74 21.20 3.60
CA GLU A 161 24.92 20.94 4.47
C GLU A 161 24.69 19.84 5.52
N HIS A 162 23.48 19.27 5.64
CA HIS A 162 23.15 18.34 6.74
C HIS A 162 22.38 17.05 6.38
N VAL A 163 22.15 16.74 5.11
CA VAL A 163 21.71 15.39 4.76
C VAL A 163 22.97 14.57 4.55
N GLU A 164 23.24 13.64 5.47
CA GLU A 164 24.18 12.54 5.20
C GLU A 164 23.80 11.99 3.84
N ARG A 165 24.66 12.23 2.84
CA ARG A 165 24.41 11.83 1.46
C ARG A 165 24.23 10.31 1.49
N ALA A 166 22.97 9.87 1.47
CA ALA A 166 22.60 8.49 1.33
C ALA A 166 23.51 7.89 0.26
N GLU A 167 24.13 6.76 0.56
CA GLU A 167 25.13 6.13 -0.30
C GLU A 167 24.69 6.25 -1.77
N LYS A 168 25.54 6.87 -2.59
CA LYS A 168 25.21 7.25 -3.97
C LYS A 168 24.99 5.95 -4.75
N THR A 169 23.76 5.45 -4.80
CA THR A 169 23.40 4.31 -5.63
C THR A 169 23.44 4.78 -7.08
N GLU A 170 24.21 4.10 -7.93
CA GLU A 170 24.24 4.39 -9.38
C GLU A 170 22.88 4.12 -10.06
N GLN A 171 21.99 3.42 -9.35
CA GLN A 171 20.60 3.16 -9.73
C GLN A 171 19.71 4.37 -9.37
N PRO A 172 18.82 4.81 -10.28
CA PRO A 172 17.80 5.80 -9.95
C PRO A 172 16.98 5.33 -8.74
N GLN A 173 16.78 6.20 -7.75
CA GLN A 173 15.91 5.87 -6.64
C GLN A 173 14.46 5.82 -7.13
N GLU A 174 13.78 4.71 -6.86
CA GLU A 174 12.42 4.50 -7.31
C GLU A 174 11.42 5.24 -6.40
N VAL A 175 11.23 6.53 -6.66
CA VAL A 175 10.34 7.41 -5.89
C VAL A 175 8.88 7.29 -6.36
N LYS A 176 8.32 6.09 -6.32
CA LYS A 176 6.96 5.78 -6.80
C LYS A 176 5.88 6.69 -6.20
N LEU A 177 5.88 6.85 -4.88
CA LEU A 177 4.92 7.73 -4.20
C LEU A 177 5.01 9.19 -4.69
N LEU A 178 6.24 9.71 -4.90
CA LEU A 178 6.43 11.07 -5.41
C LEU A 178 5.80 11.25 -6.79
N LYS A 179 5.91 10.24 -7.67
CA LYS A 179 5.27 10.27 -8.99
C LYS A 179 3.76 10.36 -8.90
N CYS A 180 3.14 9.66 -7.94
CA CYS A 180 1.70 9.78 -7.68
C CYS A 180 1.31 11.12 -7.07
N MET A 181 2.15 11.70 -6.20
CA MET A 181 1.94 13.06 -5.70
C MET A 181 2.03 14.10 -6.81
N ASP A 182 2.99 13.94 -7.73
CA ASP A 182 3.14 14.82 -8.89
C ASP A 182 1.98 14.65 -9.88
N LEU A 183 1.47 13.44 -10.06
CA LEU A 183 0.22 13.18 -10.81
C LEU A 183 -0.95 13.93 -10.16
N TYR A 184 -1.11 13.83 -8.85
CA TYR A 184 -2.20 14.45 -8.11
C TYR A 184 -2.21 15.99 -8.23
N HIS A 185 -1.03 16.59 -8.36
CA HIS A 185 -0.84 18.02 -8.57
C HIS A 185 -0.70 18.43 -10.05
N SER A 186 -0.79 17.48 -10.98
CA SER A 186 -0.56 17.75 -12.40
C SER A 186 -1.67 18.62 -13.02
N PRO A 187 -1.33 19.48 -13.99
CA PRO A 187 -2.33 20.20 -14.78
C PRO A 187 -3.20 19.25 -15.61
N ASP A 188 -2.67 18.10 -16.03
CA ASP A 188 -3.38 17.12 -16.83
C ASP A 188 -4.51 16.47 -16.00
N LEU A 189 -4.24 16.10 -14.74
CA LEU A 189 -5.29 15.62 -13.84
C LEU A 189 -6.38 16.68 -13.60
N GLU A 190 -5.99 17.95 -13.48
CA GLU A 190 -6.96 19.05 -13.36
C GLU A 190 -7.82 19.20 -14.63
N GLU A 191 -7.26 18.90 -15.81
CA GLU A 191 -8.02 18.92 -17.06
C GLU A 191 -8.99 17.74 -17.17
N LEU A 192 -8.55 16.52 -16.83
CA LEU A 192 -9.45 15.36 -16.76
C LEU A 192 -10.60 15.63 -15.78
N ALA A 193 -10.30 16.29 -14.65
CA ALA A 193 -11.32 16.63 -13.67
C ALA A 193 -12.35 17.67 -14.21
N LYS A 194 -11.97 18.54 -15.14
CA LYS A 194 -12.93 19.44 -15.80
C LYS A 194 -13.73 18.75 -16.89
N GLU A 195 -13.13 17.76 -17.54
CA GLU A 195 -13.74 17.03 -18.65
C GLU A 195 -14.80 16.03 -18.16
N TYR A 196 -14.45 15.19 -17.18
CA TYR A 196 -15.31 14.07 -16.79
C TYR A 196 -16.19 14.33 -15.57
N VAL A 197 -15.81 15.26 -14.68
CA VAL A 197 -16.56 15.50 -13.43
C VAL A 197 -17.76 16.41 -13.67
N ILE A 198 -18.93 15.90 -13.30
CA ILE A 198 -20.21 16.59 -13.43
C ILE A 198 -20.41 17.48 -12.19
N ASP A 199 -20.72 18.76 -12.41
CA ASP A 199 -20.89 19.75 -11.35
C ASP A 199 -19.70 19.79 -10.38
N ALA A 200 -18.48 19.82 -10.93
CA ALA A 200 -17.18 19.66 -10.26
C ALA A 200 -16.99 20.36 -8.89
N ASP A 201 -17.60 21.54 -8.70
CA ASP A 201 -17.47 22.34 -7.47
C ASP A 201 -18.52 22.00 -6.39
N ARG A 202 -19.55 21.20 -6.73
CA ARG A 202 -20.55 20.68 -5.77
C ARG A 202 -20.04 19.44 -5.08
N SER A 203 -20.76 18.99 -4.05
CA SER A 203 -20.44 17.80 -3.26
C SER A 203 -21.66 16.91 -3.06
N TYR A 204 -21.44 15.63 -2.77
CA TYR A 204 -22.52 14.69 -2.46
C TYR A 204 -23.39 15.20 -1.30
N ALA A 205 -22.77 15.71 -0.24
CA ALA A 205 -23.46 16.22 0.93
C ALA A 205 -24.36 17.43 0.60
N GLU A 206 -23.96 18.32 -0.32
CA GLU A 206 -24.81 19.43 -0.77
C GLU A 206 -26.00 18.94 -1.58
N ASP A 207 -25.81 17.90 -2.39
CA ASP A 207 -26.84 17.35 -3.27
C ASP A 207 -27.86 16.49 -2.50
N HIS A 208 -27.45 15.94 -1.35
CA HIS A 208 -28.22 14.97 -0.56
C HIS A 208 -28.57 15.48 0.86
N ALA A 209 -28.24 16.74 1.16
CA ALA A 209 -28.73 17.40 2.36
C ALA A 209 -30.26 17.44 2.32
N HIS A 210 -30.89 16.72 3.26
CA HIS A 210 -32.33 16.85 3.45
C HIS A 210 -32.63 18.29 3.83
N THR A 211 -33.38 19.01 2.98
CA THR A 211 -33.92 20.30 3.35
C THR A 211 -34.95 20.07 4.46
N PRO A 212 -34.85 20.74 5.62
CA PRO A 212 -35.77 20.55 6.76
C PRO A 212 -37.25 20.73 6.40
#